data_AF-A0A946J362-F1
#
_entry.id   AF-A0A946J362-F1
#
_cell.length_a   1.000
_cell.length_b   1.000
_cell.length_c   1.000
_cell.angle_alpha   90.00
_cell.angle_beta   90.00
_cell.angle_gamma   90.00
#
_symmetry.space_group_name_H-M   'P 1'
#
loop_
_entity.id
_entity.type
_entity.pdbx_description
1 polymer ?
#
loop_
_entity_poly.entity_id
_entity_poly.type
_entity_poly.pdbx_seq_one_letter_code
_entity_poly.pdbx_strand_id
1 'polypeptide(L)' 'MILITRPISQTKNLESLLNKNNFDYALFPAFEINKLNNKAPAEKYDVIIFISVNAVNYA' A
#
# COMPACT_ATOMS: atom_id res chain seq x y z
N MET A 1 8.99 -20.64 -3.60
CA MET A 1 8.38 -20.01 -2.42
C MET A 1 8.74 -18.53 -2.41
N ILE A 2 7.74 -17.65 -2.47
CA ILE A 2 7.90 -16.19 -2.49
C ILE A 2 7.60 -15.63 -1.09
N LEU A 3 8.46 -14.77 -0.57
CA LEU A 3 8.21 -14.07 0.68
C LEU A 3 7.61 -12.69 0.39
N ILE A 4 6.40 -12.44 0.89
CA ILE A 4 5.71 -11.16 0.71
C ILE A 4 5.95 -10.30 1.94
N THR A 5 6.70 -9.20 1.75
CA THR A 5 7.09 -8.28 2.84
C THR A 5 6.26 -7.00 2.92
N ARG A 6 5.30 -6.83 2.01
CA ARG A 6 4.41 -5.67 1.95
C ARG A 6 3.47 -5.63 3.16
N PRO A 7 2.92 -4.45 3.51
CA PRO A 7 1.89 -4.32 4.53
C PRO A 7 0.68 -5.17 4.17
N ILE A 8 0.08 -5.82 5.16
CA ILE A 8 -1.00 -6.80 4.96
C ILE A 8 -2.20 -6.23 4.19
N SER A 9 -2.51 -4.94 4.38
CA SER A 9 -3.59 -4.25 3.67
C SER A 9 -3.35 -4.10 2.16
N GLN A 10 -2.12 -4.33 1.69
CA GLN A 10 -1.69 -4.15 0.30
C GLN A 10 -1.23 -5.46 -0.37
N THR A 11 -1.42 -6.61 0.26
CA THR A 11 -0.97 -7.91 -0.29
C THR A 11 -2.01 -8.57 -1.19
N LYS A 12 -3.31 -8.28 -1.00
CA LYS A 12 -4.43 -9.01 -1.59
C LYS A 12 -4.34 -9.21 -3.12
N ASN A 13 -3.96 -8.19 -3.87
CA ASN A 13 -3.83 -8.28 -5.32
C ASN A 13 -2.69 -9.22 -5.74
N LEU A 14 -1.56 -9.17 -5.03
CA LEU A 14 -0.42 -10.05 -5.29
C LEU A 14 -0.76 -11.49 -4.91
N GLU A 15 -1.37 -11.72 -3.75
CA GLU A 15 -1.82 -13.03 -3.32
C GLU A 15 -2.79 -13.67 -4.32
N SER A 16 -3.77 -12.90 -4.81
CA SER A 16 -4.70 -13.38 -5.84
C SER A 16 -3.98 -13.80 -7.12
N LEU A 17 -2.96 -13.04 -7.54
CA LEU A 17 -2.15 -13.37 -8.71
C LEU A 17 -1.32 -14.64 -8.48
N LEU A 18 -0.69 -14.79 -7.31
CA LEU A 18 0.13 -15.97 -7.00
C LEU A 18 -0.73 -17.23 -6.91
N ASN A 19 -1.89 -17.14 -6.25
CA ASN A 19 -2.86 -18.24 -6.18
C ASN A 19 -3.34 -18.66 -7.57
N LYS A 20 -3.65 -17.71 -8.46
CA LYS A 20 -4.09 -18.00 -9.83
C LYS A 20 -3.04 -18.73 -10.66
N ASN A 21 -1.75 -18.55 -10.35
CA ASN A 21 -0.64 -19.14 -11.09
C ASN A 21 0.04 -20.28 -10.31
N ASN A 22 -0.58 -20.79 -9.24
CA ASN A 22 -0.08 -21.90 -8.42
C ASN A 22 1.34 -21.67 -7.87
N PHE A 23 1.64 -20.44 -7.44
CA PHE A 23 2.90 -20.14 -6.75
C PHE A 23 2.74 -20.21 -5.23
N ASP A 24 3.62 -20.97 -4.58
CA ASP A 24 3.71 -20.98 -3.11
C ASP A 24 4.29 -19.67 -2.57
N TYR A 25 3.67 -19.13 -1.52
CA TYR A 25 4.12 -17.91 -0.86
C TYR A 25 3.90 -17.94 0.66
N ALA A 26 4.64 -17.09 1.36
CA ALA A 26 4.47 -16.83 2.79
C ALA A 26 4.35 -15.32 3.04
N LEU A 27 3.48 -14.93 3.97
CA LEU A 27 3.31 -13.55 4.40
C LEU A 27 4.29 -13.25 5.54
N PHE A 28 5.05 -12.17 5.39
CA PHE A 28 5.95 -11.64 6.42
C PHE A 28 5.89 -10.11 6.38
N PRO A 29 4.80 -9.48 6.85
CA PRO A 29 4.66 -8.03 6.80
C PRO A 29 5.79 -7.36 7.60
N ALA A 30 6.73 -6.72 6.90
CA ALA A 30 7.92 -6.16 7.52
C ALA A 30 7.71 -4.72 8.05
N PHE A 31 6.59 -4.11 7.69
CA PHE A 31 6.23 -2.76 8.10
C PHE A 31 4.72 -2.52 8.01
N GLU A 32 4.27 -1.50 8.71
CA GLU A 32 2.89 -1.03 8.71
C GLU A 32 2.80 0.39 8.15
N ILE A 33 1.62 0.77 7.69
CA ILE A 33 1.33 2.13 7.22
C ILE A 33 0.38 2.75 8.22
N ASN A 34 0.84 3.81 8.88
CA ASN A 34 0.05 4.56 9.84
C ASN A 34 -0.39 5.88 9.22
N LYS A 35 -1.69 6.19 9.31
CA LYS A 35 -2.21 7.51 8.91
C LYS A 35 -1.69 8.58 9.87
N LEU A 36 -1.21 9.68 9.32
CA LEU A 36 -0.85 10.87 10.08
C LEU A 36 -2.07 11.80 10.16
N ASN A 37 -2.36 12.31 11.36
CA ASN A 37 -3.51 13.19 11.62
C ASN A 37 -3.16 14.68 11.45
N ASN A 38 -2.35 15.00 10.43
CA ASN A 38 -1.99 16.37 10.13
C ASN A 38 -2.93 16.94 9.06
N LYS A 39 -3.39 18.16 9.26
CA LYS A 39 -4.12 18.88 8.21
C LYS A 39 -3.12 19.38 7.17
N ALA A 40 -3.37 19.07 5.90
CA ALA A 40 -2.66 19.72 4.81
C ALA A 40 -2.92 21.23 4.86
N PRO A 41 -1.95 22.08 4.48
CA PRO A 41 -2.19 23.51 4.33
C PRO A 41 -3.36 23.75 3.35
N ALA A 42 -4.24 24.69 3.68
CA ALA A 42 -5.40 25.05 2.84
C ALA A 42 -5.02 25.97 1.66
N GLU A 43 -3.75 25.95 1.25
CA GLU A 43 -3.24 26.74 0.14
C GLU A 43 -3.78 26.18 -1.19
N LYS A 44 -3.93 27.05 -2.18
CA LYS A 44 -4.29 26.61 -3.53
C LYS A 44 -3.04 26.13 -4.24
N TYR A 45 -3.08 24.89 -4.71
CA TYR A 45 -2.02 24.30 -5.53
C TYR A 45 -2.53 24.18 -6.97
N ASP A 46 -1.70 24.58 -7.95
CA ASP A 46 -2.02 24.37 -9.37
C ASP A 46 -1.98 22.88 -9.75
N VAL A 47 -1.13 22.10 -9.07
CA VAL A 47 -0.94 20.66 -9.29
C VAL A 47 -0.69 19.96 -7.96
N ILE A 48 -1.31 18.79 -7.77
CA ILE A 48 -1.07 17.88 -6.65
C ILE A 48 -0.63 16.53 -7.20
N ILE A 49 0.48 15.98 -6.70
CA ILE A 49 1.01 14.67 -7.11
C ILE A 49 0.89 13.68 -5.96
N PHE A 50 0.09 12.64 -6.16
CA PHE A 50 0.02 11.51 -5.23
C PHE A 50 1.02 10.43 -5.64
N ILE A 51 2.04 10.20 -4.80
CA ILE A 51 3.12 9.25 -5.10
C ILE A 51 2.82 7.81 -4.66
N SER A 52 1.70 7.59 -3.96
CA SER A 52 1.31 6.26 -3.48
C SER A 52 -0.20 6.16 -3.28
N VAL A 53 -0.70 4.92 -3.25
CA VAL A 53 -2.12 4.61 -2.95
C VAL A 53 -2.51 5.14 -1.57
N ASN A 54 -1.62 5.07 -0.58
CA ASN A 54 -1.91 5.58 0.77
C ASN A 54 -2.05 7.10 0.79
N ALA A 55 -1.27 7.81 -0.03
CA ALA A 55 -1.37 9.26 -0.14
C ALA A 55 -2.76 9.66 -0.67
N VAL A 56 -3.34 8.89 -1.60
CA VAL A 56 -4.73 9.10 -2.07
C VAL A 56 -5.74 8.74 -0.99
N ASN A 57 -5.58 7.59 -0.33
CA ASN A 57 -6.53 7.11 0.68
C ASN A 57 -6.58 7.99 1.94
N TYR A 58 -5.53 8.76 2.23
CA TYR A 58 -5.42 9.58 3.44
C TYR A 58 -5.51 11.09 3.19
N ALA A 59 -5.59 11.53 1.93
CA ALA A 59 -5.85 12.92 1.57
C ALA A 59 -7.20 13.39 2.12
#